data_AF-A0A699UZ51-F1
#
_entry.id   AF-A0A699UZ51-F1
#
_cell.length_a   1.000
_cell.length_b   1.000
_cell.length_c   1.000
_cell.angle_alpha   90.00
_cell.angle_beta   90.00
_cell.angle_gamma   90.00
#
_symmetry.space_group_name_H-M   'P 1'
#
loop_
_entity.id
_entity.type
_entity.pdbx_description
1 polymer ?
#
loop_
_entity_poly.entity_id
_entity_poly.type
_entity_poly.pdbx_seq_one_letter_code
_entity_poly.pdbx_strand_id
1 'polypeptide(L)'
;MSSLKLSLSLTCLVVLTILHTNDALTEQDEFLNTHNSARSQVGVANVVWNATVATYALNYVNQRKADCNLVHSGGPYGENLAEGSGTFT
;
A
#
# COMPACT_ATOMS: atom_id res chain seq x y z
N MET A 1 20.99 -25.92 36.57
CA MET A 1 19.72 -26.29 35.91
C MET A 1 18.73 -25.12 35.81
N SER A 2 18.54 -24.30 36.85
CA SER A 2 17.63 -23.13 36.80
C SER A 2 18.09 -22.05 35.81
N SER A 3 19.37 -21.69 35.83
CA SER A 3 19.98 -20.69 34.96
C SER A 3 19.98 -21.06 33.47
N LEU A 4 20.03 -22.36 33.13
CA LEU A 4 19.94 -22.84 31.75
C LEU A 4 18.50 -22.73 31.20
N LYS A 5 17.50 -23.01 32.02
CA LYS A 5 16.08 -22.84 31.66
C LYS A 5 15.72 -21.37 31.48
N LEU A 6 16.27 -20.49 32.33
CA LEU A 6 16.08 -19.04 32.22
C LEU A 6 16.73 -18.48 30.95
N SER A 7 17.97 -18.92 30.64
CA SER A 7 18.69 -18.55 29.42
C SER A 7 17.95 -18.99 28.16
N LEU A 8 17.48 -20.25 28.13
CA LEU A 8 16.74 -20.81 26.99
C LEU A 8 15.39 -20.13 26.79
N SER A 9 14.68 -19.80 27.88
CA SER A 9 13.42 -19.06 27.84
C SER A 9 13.63 -17.64 27.28
N LEU A 10 14.69 -16.95 27.72
CA LEU A 10 15.03 -15.61 27.25
C LEU A 10 15.42 -15.60 25.77
N THR A 11 16.18 -16.61 25.31
CA THR A 11 16.52 -16.76 23.89
C THR A 11 15.30 -17.07 23.03
N CYS A 12 14.39 -17.94 23.48
CA CYS A 12 13.12 -18.17 22.80
C CYS A 12 12.29 -16.89 22.66
N LEU A 13 12.20 -16.07 23.71
CA LEU A 13 11.43 -14.83 23.69
C LEU A 13 12.00 -13.82 22.68
N VAL A 14 13.32 -13.67 22.63
CA VAL A 14 14.02 -12.79 21.67
C VAL A 14 13.81 -13.26 20.23
N VAL A 15 13.91 -14.57 19.96
CA VAL A 15 13.64 -15.13 18.62
C VAL A 15 12.18 -14.91 18.23
N LEU A 16 11.23 -15.10 19.16
CA LEU A 16 9.81 -14.86 18.90
C LEU A 16 9.57 -13.38 18.56
N THR A 17 10.18 -12.43 19.26
CA THR A 17 10.03 -11.00 18.96
C THR A 17 10.60 -10.58 17.60
N ILE A 18 11.68 -11.23 17.13
CA ILE A 18 12.30 -10.94 15.83
C ILE A 18 11.45 -11.50 14.67
N LEU A 19 10.69 -12.56 14.90
CA LEU A 19 9.78 -13.16 13.91
C LEU A 19 8.44 -12.41 13.73
N HIS A 20 8.15 -11.40 14.55
CA HIS A 20 6.93 -10.59 14.45
C HIS A 20 7.12 -9.27 13.69
N THR A 21 7.99 -9.23 12.67
CA THR A 21 7.93 -8.14 11.70
C THR A 21 6.67 -8.33 10.85
N ASN A 22 5.58 -7.65 11.23
CA ASN A 22 4.46 -7.45 10.32
C ASN A 22 4.98 -6.61 9.15
N ASP A 23 5.31 -7.24 8.03
CA ASP A 23 5.50 -6.54 6.76
C ASP A 23 4.12 -6.06 6.30
N ALA A 24 3.63 -4.98 6.94
CA ALA A 24 2.50 -4.24 6.42
C ALA A 24 2.91 -3.69 5.06
N LEU A 25 2.13 -4.02 4.02
CA LEU A 25 2.31 -3.42 2.70
C LEU A 25 2.22 -1.90 2.83
N THR A 26 3.05 -1.18 2.08
CA THR A 26 2.86 0.27 1.97
C THR A 26 1.61 0.55 1.15
N GLU A 27 0.96 1.71 1.34
CA GLU A 27 -0.18 2.10 0.50
C GLU A 27 0.16 2.02 -1.00
N GLN A 28 1.39 2.41 -1.36
CA GLN A 28 1.92 2.27 -2.71
C GLN A 28 1.89 0.81 -3.20
N ASP A 29 2.35 -0.13 -2.38
CA ASP A 29 2.37 -1.55 -2.74
C ASP A 29 0.95 -2.09 -2.89
N GLU A 30 0.02 -1.68 -2.02
CA GLU A 30 -1.38 -2.08 -2.11
C GLU A 30 -2.02 -1.61 -3.43
N PHE A 31 -1.85 -0.34 -3.80
CA PHE A 31 -2.34 0.18 -5.08
C PHE A 31 -1.71 -0.56 -6.26
N LEU A 32 -0.39 -0.74 -6.28
CA LEU A 32 0.32 -1.38 -7.39
C LEU A 32 -0.05 -2.86 -7.53
N ASN A 33 -0.06 -3.60 -6.42
CA ASN A 33 -0.34 -5.03 -6.39
C ASN A 33 -1.79 -5.33 -6.77
N THR A 34 -2.75 -4.52 -6.29
CA THR A 34 -4.17 -4.67 -6.65
C THR A 34 -4.37 -4.52 -8.15
N HIS A 35 -3.77 -3.48 -8.75
CA HIS A 35 -3.84 -3.28 -10.20
C HIS A 35 -3.17 -4.42 -10.97
N ASN A 36 -1.97 -4.84 -10.57
CA ASN A 36 -1.24 -5.92 -11.24
C ASN A 36 -1.95 -7.27 -11.10
N SER A 37 -2.61 -7.53 -9.97
CA SER A 37 -3.46 -8.71 -9.80
C SER A 37 -4.58 -8.73 -10.83
N ALA A 38 -5.38 -7.66 -10.93
CA ALA A 38 -6.46 -7.57 -11.92
C ALA A 38 -5.96 -7.67 -13.37
N ARG A 39 -4.82 -7.04 -13.68
CA ARG A 39 -4.16 -7.11 -15.00
C ARG A 39 -3.73 -8.54 -15.35
N SER A 40 -3.13 -9.24 -14.40
CA SER A 40 -2.68 -10.62 -14.60
C SER A 40 -3.84 -11.58 -14.87
N GLN A 41 -4.99 -11.37 -14.24
CA GLN A 41 -6.20 -12.19 -14.44
C GLN A 41 -6.72 -12.14 -15.88
N VAL A 42 -6.43 -11.06 -16.61
CA VAL A 42 -6.82 -10.89 -18.02
C VAL A 42 -5.62 -10.99 -18.97
N GLY A 43 -4.47 -11.47 -18.49
CA GLY A 43 -3.29 -11.74 -19.31
C GLY A 43 -2.55 -10.51 -19.85
N VAL A 44 -2.73 -9.33 -19.25
CA VAL A 44 -1.97 -8.12 -19.64
C VAL A 44 -0.80 -7.89 -18.70
N ALA A 45 0.32 -7.39 -19.25
CA ALA A 45 1.56 -7.22 -18.51
C ALA A 45 1.42 -6.27 -17.31
N ASN A 46 2.15 -6.56 -16.22
CA ASN A 46 2.17 -5.71 -15.03
C ASN A 46 2.70 -4.30 -15.32
N VAL A 47 2.21 -3.33 -14.56
CA VAL A 47 2.74 -1.97 -14.52
C VAL A 47 3.70 -1.81 -13.34
N VAL A 48 4.52 -0.77 -13.40
CA VAL A 48 5.45 -0.39 -12.33
C VAL A 48 5.05 0.97 -11.77
N TRP A 49 5.39 1.20 -10.50
CA TRP A 49 5.17 2.50 -9.88
C TRP A 49 6.00 3.59 -10.55
N ASN A 50 5.41 4.76 -10.75
CA ASN A 50 6.09 5.94 -11.26
C ASN A 50 5.89 7.12 -10.30
N ALA A 51 6.97 7.58 -9.67
CA ALA A 51 6.93 8.63 -8.65
C ALA A 51 6.41 9.98 -9.19
N THR A 52 6.65 10.28 -10.47
CA THR A 52 6.15 11.50 -11.11
C THR A 52 4.63 11.47 -11.25
N VAL A 53 4.06 10.35 -11.70
CA VAL A 53 2.60 10.16 -11.81
C VAL A 53 1.95 10.18 -10.43
N ALA A 54 2.56 9.55 -9.43
CA ALA A 54 2.07 9.57 -8.05
C ALA A 54 2.02 10.99 -7.47
N THR A 55 3.08 11.78 -7.69
CA THR A 55 3.14 13.19 -7.26
C THR A 55 2.08 14.03 -7.99
N TYR A 56 1.88 13.79 -9.28
CA TYR A 56 0.81 14.44 -10.06
C TYR A 56 -0.58 14.15 -9.46
N ALA A 57 -0.89 12.87 -9.21
CA ALA A 57 -2.17 12.45 -8.63
C ALA A 57 -2.41 13.05 -7.23
N LEU A 58 -1.39 13.04 -6.37
CA LEU A 58 -1.46 13.65 -5.04
C LEU A 58 -1.74 15.16 -5.10
N ASN A 59 -1.08 15.87 -6.01
CA ASN A 59 -1.32 17.30 -6.20
C ASN A 59 -2.74 17.58 -6.72
N TYR A 60 -3.28 16.72 -7.57
CA TYR A 60 -4.64 16.86 -8.08
C TYR A 60 -5.70 16.60 -7.01
N VAL A 61 -5.58 15.50 -6.26
CA VAL A 61 -6.49 15.20 -5.14
C VAL A 61 -6.48 16.32 -4.10
N ASN A 62 -5.32 16.93 -3.82
CA ASN A 62 -5.26 18.06 -2.90
C ASN A 62 -6.07 19.29 -3.35
N GLN A 63 -6.35 19.45 -4.66
CA GLN A 63 -7.23 20.50 -5.19
C GLN A 63 -8.71 20.11 -5.09
N ARG A 64 -9.04 18.81 -5.11
CA ARG A 64 -10.41 18.28 -5.09
C ARG A 64 -10.91 17.94 -3.69
N LYS A 65 -10.04 17.71 -2.70
CA LYS A 65 -10.44 17.27 -1.35
C LYS A 65 -11.43 18.20 -0.61
N ALA A 66 -11.56 19.45 -1.06
CA ALA A 66 -12.51 20.40 -0.49
C ALA A 66 -13.95 20.22 -1.00
N ASP A 67 -14.10 19.75 -2.24
CA ASP A 67 -15.41 19.56 -2.89
C ASP A 67 -15.76 18.08 -3.13
N CYS A 68 -14.76 17.19 -3.06
CA CYS A 68 -14.82 15.75 -3.34
C CYS A 68 -15.35 15.38 -4.74
N ASN A 69 -15.53 16.34 -5.64
CA ASN A 69 -16.14 16.06 -6.93
C ASN A 69 -15.23 15.19 -7.80
N LEU A 70 -15.81 14.15 -8.41
CA LEU A 70 -15.17 13.25 -9.38
C LEU A 70 -15.05 13.90 -10.77
N VAL A 71 -14.27 14.98 -10.86
CA VAL A 71 -13.97 15.67 -12.11
C VAL A 71 -12.59 15.26 -12.58
N HIS A 72 -12.44 14.91 -13.86
CA HIS A 72 -11.14 14.56 -14.42
C HIS A 72 -10.20 15.76 -14.53
N SER A 73 -8.90 15.54 -14.31
CA SER A 73 -7.89 16.60 -14.39
C SER A 73 -7.68 17.15 -15.80
N GLY A 74 -8.03 16.38 -16.84
CA GLY A 74 -7.75 16.72 -18.23
C GLY A 74 -6.25 16.74 -18.57
N GLY A 75 -5.42 16.19 -17.68
CA GLY A 75 -3.97 16.15 -17.84
C GLY A 75 -3.49 15.12 -18.86
N PRO A 76 -2.15 14.94 -18.95
CA PRO A 76 -1.55 14.08 -19.97
C PRO A 76 -1.59 12.57 -19.63
N TYR A 77 -2.03 12.20 -18.44
CA TYR A 77 -2.07 10.81 -17.96
C TYR A 77 -3.50 10.26 -17.97
N GLY A 78 -3.64 8.95 -18.18
CA GLY A 78 -4.90 8.26 -17.90
C GLY A 78 -5.24 8.34 -16.41
N GLU A 79 -6.52 8.44 -16.06
CA GLU A 79 -6.95 8.76 -14.71
C GLU A 79 -8.22 7.98 -14.32
N ASN A 80 -8.22 7.43 -13.12
CA ASN A 80 -9.40 6.91 -12.42
C ASN A 80 -9.55 7.69 -11.12
N LEU A 81 -10.79 8.00 -10.72
CA LEU A 81 -11.11 8.74 -9.50
C LEU A 81 -12.07 7.92 -8.64
N ALA A 82 -11.91 8.02 -7.32
CA ALA A 82 -12.82 7.43 -6.35
C ALA A 82 -13.04 8.42 -5.21
N GLU A 83 -14.27 8.50 -4.72
CA GLU A 83 -14.65 9.23 -3.51
C GLU A 83 -15.51 8.31 -2.64
N GLY A 84 -15.58 8.62 -1.35
CA GLY A 84 -16.28 7.79 -0.39
C GLY A 84 -16.01 8.27 1.02
N SER A 85 -16.78 7.74 1.96
CA SER A 85 -16.66 8.04 3.39
C SER A 85 -16.37 6.76 4.17
N GLY A 86 -15.51 6.85 5.19
CA GLY A 86 -15.11 5.70 6.00
C GLY A 86 -13.96 4.92 5.39
N THR A 87 -13.83 3.64 5.76
CA THR A 87 -12.78 2.76 5.25
C THR A 87 -13.18 2.21 3.88
N PHE A 88 -12.32 2.41 2.88
CA PHE A 88 -12.41 1.68 1.61
C PHE A 88 -11.91 0.25 1.86
N THR A 89 -12.81 -0.73 1.79
CA THR A 89 -12.53 -2.16 1.95
C THR A 89 -12.57 -2.88 0.62
#